data_AF-A0A7D9IET9-F1
#
_entry.id   AF-A0A7D9IET9-F1
#
_cell.length_a   1.000
_cell.length_b   1.000
_cell.length_c   1.000
_cell.angle_alpha   90.00
_cell.angle_beta   90.00
_cell.angle_gamma   90.00
#
_symmetry.space_group_name_H-M   'P 1'
#
loop_
_entity.id
_entity.type
_entity.pdbx_description
1 polymer ?
#
loop_
_entity_poly.entity_id
_entity_poly.type
_entity_poly.pdbx_seq_one_letter_code
_entity_poly.pdbx_strand_id
1 'polypeptide(L)' 'AAVPRMFADDTNISYAANTIAELENVINSELKKLKSWLEANKLSLNIAKTEFMIIGSRQ' A
#
# COMPACT_ATOMS: atom_id res chain seq x y z
N ALA A 1 -7.16 5.07 -9.04
CA ALA A 1 -5.73 4.96 -8.69
C ALA A 1 -5.59 5.03 -7.18
N ALA A 2 -4.80 4.14 -6.56
CA ALA A 2 -4.49 4.28 -5.13
C ALA A 2 -3.67 5.56 -4.92
N VAL A 3 -3.98 6.32 -3.87
CA VAL A 3 -3.29 7.59 -3.59
C VAL A 3 -2.44 7.40 -2.33
N PRO A 4 -1.10 7.43 -2.44
CA PRO A 4 -0.25 7.35 -1.27
C PRO A 4 -0.31 8.66 -0.47
N ARG A 5 -0.47 8.56 0.85
CA ARG A 5 -0.37 9.68 1.79
C ARG A 5 0.90 9.47 2.62
N MET A 6 1.80 10.45 2.58
CA MET A 6 3.07 10.43 3.33
C MET A 6 3.06 11.51 4.40
N PHE A 7 3.45 11.15 5.61
CA PHE A 7 3.70 12.10 6.71
C PHE A 7 4.99 11.66 7.41
N ALA A 8 6.03 12.50 7.38
CA ALA A 8 7.38 12.10 7.78
C ALA A 8 7.85 10.83 7.04
N ASP A 9 8.27 9.78 7.75
CA ASP A 9 8.64 8.47 7.23
C ASP A 9 7.45 7.48 7.14
N ASP A 10 6.29 7.83 7.71
CA ASP A 10 5.08 7.01 7.65
C ASP A 10 4.39 7.16 6.29
N THR A 11 4.18 6.02 5.62
CA THR A 11 3.48 5.94 4.34
C THR A 11 2.28 5.01 4.45
N ASN A 12 1.11 5.49 4.02
CA ASN A 12 -0.08 4.66 3.88
C ASN A 12 -0.56 4.61 2.42
N ILE A 13 -0.98 3.42 2.00
CA ILE A 13 -1.59 3.16 0.67
C ILE A 13 -3.03 2.74 0.90
N SER A 14 -3.96 3.39 0.22
CA SER A 14 -5.39 3.03 0.28
C SER A 14 -5.98 2.93 -1.12
N TYR A 15 -6.79 1.89 -1.33
CA TYR A 15 -7.54 1.65 -2.56
C TYR A 15 -8.93 1.13 -2.22
N ALA A 16 -9.94 1.61 -2.95
CA ALA A 16 -11.30 1.11 -2.85
C ALA A 16 -11.61 0.27 -4.09
N ALA A 17 -12.16 -0.93 -3.88
CA ALA A 17 -12.47 -1.89 -4.93
C ALA A 17 -13.79 -2.60 -4.61
N ASN A 18 -14.46 -3.12 -5.66
CA ASN A 18 -15.70 -3.89 -5.47
C ASN A 18 -15.42 -5.36 -5.14
N THR A 19 -14.19 -5.83 -5.36
CA THR A 19 -13.79 -7.21 -5.09
C THR A 19 -12.45 -7.28 -4.37
N ILE A 20 -12.26 -8.29 -3.53
CA ILE A 20 -10.99 -8.53 -2.84
C ILE A 20 -9.87 -8.82 -3.84
N ALA A 21 -10.17 -9.54 -4.93
CA ALA A 21 -9.19 -9.85 -5.97
C ALA A 21 -8.65 -8.59 -6.66
N GLU A 22 -9.52 -7.62 -6.95
CA GLU A 22 -9.08 -6.33 -7.50
C GLU A 22 -8.26 -5.56 -6.47
N LEU A 23 -8.69 -5.53 -5.20
CA LEU A 23 -7.96 -4.87 -4.11
C LEU A 23 -6.55 -5.45 -3.96
N GLU A 24 -6.43 -6.77 -3.92
CA GLU A 24 -5.16 -7.48 -3.81
C GLU A 24 -4.24 -7.18 -5.00
N ASN A 25 -4.76 -7.28 -6.23
CA ASN A 25 -3.98 -7.02 -7.44
C ASN A 25 -3.43 -5.59 -7.47
N VAL A 26 -4.27 -4.60 -7.16
CA VAL A 26 -3.88 -3.19 -7.20
C VAL A 26 -2.91 -2.87 -6.07
N ILE A 27 -3.22 -3.24 -4.82
CA ILE A 27 -2.35 -2.94 -3.67
C ILE A 27 -0.97 -3.59 -3.83
N ASN A 28 -0.90 -4.85 -4.29
CA ASN A 28 0.39 -5.51 -4.53
C ASN A 28 1.20 -4.84 -5.66
N SER A 29 0.53 -4.34 -6.71
CA SER A 29 1.19 -3.60 -7.78
C SER A 29 1.76 -2.27 -7.28
N GLU A 30 1.00 -1.53 -6.48
CA GLU A 30 1.44 -0.27 -5.90
C GLU A 30 2.55 -0.46 -4.85
N LEU A 31 2.48 -1.52 -4.04
CA LEU A 31 3.53 -1.86 -3.08
C LEU A 31 4.87 -2.20 -3.78
N LYS A 32 4.82 -2.89 -4.93
CA LYS A 32 6.01 -3.14 -5.75
C LYS A 32 6.64 -1.84 -6.26
N LYS A 33 5.83 -0.90 -6.75
CA LYS A 33 6.32 0.42 -7.20
C LYS A 33 6.92 1.22 -6.04
N LEU A 34 6.26 1.24 -4.89
CA LEU A 34 6.78 1.90 -3.69
C LEU A 34 8.11 1.28 -3.27
N LYS A 35 8.22 -0.04 -3.24
CA LYS A 35 9.47 -0.74 -2.93
C LYS A 35 10.60 -0.33 -3.89
N SER A 36 10.35 -0.34 -5.20
CA SER A 36 11.35 0.09 -6.18
C SER A 36 11.77 1.55 -5.99
N TRP A 37 10.84 2.43 -5.64
CA TRP A 37 11.14 3.82 -5.33
C TRP A 37 11.99 3.96 -4.05
N LEU A 38 11.68 3.21 -2.99
CA LEU A 38 12.47 3.19 -1.75
C LEU A 38 13.90 2.72 -2.02
N GLU A 39 14.06 1.61 -2.75
CA GLU A 39 15.39 1.06 -3.11
C GLU A 39 16.22 2.07 -3.91
N ALA A 40 15.61 2.74 -4.90
CA ALA A 40 16.27 3.79 -5.68
C ALA A 40 16.73 4.99 -4.82
N ASN A 41 16.05 5.26 -3.71
CA ASN A 41 16.37 6.33 -2.77
C ASN A 41 17.20 5.86 -1.56
N LYS A 42 17.74 4.62 -1.60
CA LYS A 42 18.52 4.02 -0.50
C LYS A 42 17.73 3.91 0.82
N LEU A 43 16.41 3.77 0.73
CA LEU A 43 15.51 3.50 1.83
C LEU A 43 15.12 2.01 1.82
N SER A 44 14.75 1.47 2.98
CA SER A 44 14.27 0.11 3.12
C SER A 44 12.87 0.09 3.72
N LEU A 45 12.02 -0.82 3.21
CA LEU A 45 10.71 -1.07 3.79
C LEU A 45 10.87 -2.06 4.95
N ASN A 46 10.41 -1.66 6.15
CA ASN A 46 10.40 -2.55 7.31
C ASN A 46 9.14 -3.43 7.29
N ILE A 47 9.27 -4.64 6.74
CA ILE A 47 8.16 -5.60 6.66
C ILE A 47 7.61 -5.97 8.04
N ALA A 48 8.46 -6.05 9.07
CA ALA A 48 8.03 -6.41 10.42
C ALA A 48 7.17 -5.33 11.10
N LYS A 49 7.17 -4.09 10.58
CA LYS A 49 6.33 -2.99 11.04
C LYS A 49 5.20 -2.63 10.07
N THR A 50 5.14 -3.29 8.91
CA THR A 50 4.17 -2.96 7.86
C THR A 50 2.90 -3.75 8.11
N GLU A 51 1.81 -3.03 8.43
CA GLU A 51 0.50 -3.61 8.68
C GLU A 51 -0.45 -3.38 7.50
N PHE A 52 -1.46 -4.24 7.35
CA PHE A 52 -2.54 -4.05 6.37
C PHE A 52 -3.91 -4.19 7.04
N MET A 53 -4.91 -3.51 6.47
CA MET A 53 -6.29 -3.54 6.94
C MET A 53 -7.24 -3.54 5.74
N ILE A 54 -8.24 -4.42 5.76
CA ILE A 54 -9.34 -4.43 4.80
C ILE A 54 -10.57 -3.86 5.48
N ILE A 55 -11.14 -2.80 4.90
CA ILE A 55 -12.36 -2.16 5.40
C ILE A 55 -13.50 -2.50 4.43
N GLY A 56 -14.43 -3.35 4.88
CA GLY A 56 -15.65 -3.69 4.14
C GLY A 56 -16.88 -2.96 4.68
N SER A 57 -17.92 -2.84 3.87
CA SER A 57 -19.22 -2.37 4.32
C SER A 57 -19.94 -3.45 5.14
N ARG A 58 -20.43 -3.10 6.33
CA ARG A 58 -21.49 -3.87 7.00
C ARG A 58 -22.82 -3.44 6.40
N GLN A 59 -23.21 -4.08 5.31
CA GLN A 59 -24.63 -4.14 4.94
C GLN A 59 -25.17 -5.48 5.39
#